data_AF-W2CIQ0-F1
#
_entry.id   AF-W2CIQ0-F1
#
_cell.length_a   1.000
_cell.length_b   1.000
_cell.length_c   1.000
_cell.angle_alpha   90.00
_cell.angle_beta   90.00
_cell.angle_gamma   90.00
#
_symmetry.space_group_name_H-M   'P 1'
#
loop_
_entity.id
_entity.type
_entity.pdbx_description
1 polymer ?
#
loop_
_entity_poly.entity_id
_entity_poly.type
_entity_poly.pdbx_seq_one_letter_code
_entity_poly.pdbx_strand_id
1 'polypeptide(L)'
;MQNEDDLRGLAKTMDLMRAIAILFTAMHAYWFCYAAFRDRQLTLAVVDTILLNFDRSTGLFASPLWTKLFATVFLSLSCLGTKGVRTERITWPRVGAVAAAGTLLFFLNGWTLRLPIGTDACAGLYLTTLAAGFVCLLMAGSWASRLLKNNLMDDVFNVENESFMQETRLMTNEYSVNLPTRFYYRKKWQSGWINVVNPFRATMVLGTPGSGKSYAIVNNYIKRPLRKPISSQLALSSTELRSL
;
A
#
# COMPACT_ATOMS: atom_id res chain seq x y z
N MET A 1 -20.26 0.46 11.56
CA MET A 1 -21.21 -0.51 10.98
C MET A 1 -21.08 -0.60 9.46
N GLN A 2 -21.55 0.36 8.64
CA GLN A 2 -21.53 0.20 7.17
C GLN A 2 -20.13 -0.10 6.58
N ASN A 3 -19.09 0.62 7.03
CA ASN A 3 -17.71 0.37 6.61
C ASN A 3 -17.15 -1.01 7.05
N GLU A 4 -17.65 -1.58 8.16
CA GLU A 4 -17.20 -2.90 8.64
C GLU A 4 -17.89 -4.03 7.88
N ASP A 5 -19.17 -3.85 7.56
CA ASP A 5 -19.92 -4.80 6.74
C ASP A 5 -19.39 -4.86 5.31
N ASP A 6 -19.02 -3.72 4.72
CA ASP A 6 -18.38 -3.65 3.40
C ASP A 6 -17.01 -4.36 3.38
N LEU A 7 -16.18 -4.14 4.41
CA LEU A 7 -14.90 -4.83 4.56
C LEU A 7 -15.05 -6.34 4.75
N ARG A 8 -16.10 -6.77 5.47
CA ARG A 8 -16.42 -8.19 5.67
C ARG A 8 -16.95 -8.83 4.40
N GLY A 9 -17.73 -8.09 3.61
CA GLY A 9 -18.17 -8.47 2.27
C GLY A 9 -16.99 -8.69 1.33
N LEU A 10 -16.04 -7.74 1.31
CA LEU A 10 -14.82 -7.85 0.52
C LEU A 10 -13.95 -9.05 0.94
N ALA A 11 -13.81 -9.33 2.24
CA ALA A 11 -13.06 -10.51 2.70
C ALA A 11 -13.70 -11.82 2.20
N LYS A 12 -15.03 -11.93 2.23
CA LYS A 12 -15.74 -13.11 1.72
C LYS A 12 -15.57 -13.30 0.21
N THR A 13 -15.62 -12.22 -0.57
CA THR A 13 -15.43 -12.33 -2.03
C THR A 13 -14.02 -12.80 -2.37
N MET A 14 -13.02 -12.44 -1.57
CA MET A 14 -11.66 -12.93 -1.76
C MET A 14 -11.48 -14.42 -1.44
N ASP A 15 -12.09 -14.89 -0.35
CA ASP A 15 -12.06 -16.31 0.00
C ASP A 15 -12.73 -17.14 -1.11
N LEU A 16 -13.81 -16.61 -1.70
CA LEU A 16 -14.43 -17.19 -2.89
C LEU A 16 -13.48 -17.23 -4.08
N MET A 17 -12.76 -16.15 -4.40
CA MET A 17 -11.77 -16.15 -5.48
C MET A 17 -10.66 -17.19 -5.26
N ARG A 18 -10.23 -17.38 -3.99
CA ARG A 18 -9.25 -18.42 -3.65
C ARG A 18 -9.82 -19.82 -3.84
N ALA A 19 -11.06 -20.05 -3.41
CA ALA A 19 -11.75 -21.33 -3.60
C ALA A 19 -11.89 -21.67 -5.09
N ILE A 20 -12.22 -20.68 -5.93
CA ILE A 20 -12.29 -20.82 -7.39
C ILE A 20 -10.91 -21.17 -7.97
N ALA A 21 -9.83 -20.51 -7.52
CA ALA A 21 -8.47 -20.82 -7.96
C ALA A 21 -8.05 -22.26 -7.60
N ILE A 22 -8.38 -22.72 -6.39
CA ILE A 22 -8.13 -24.09 -5.94
C ILE A 22 -8.95 -25.07 -6.78
N LEU A 23 -10.23 -24.77 -7.06
CA LEU A 23 -11.10 -25.59 -7.90
C LEU A 23 -10.51 -25.78 -9.30
N PHE A 24 -10.10 -24.70 -9.98
CA PHE A 24 -9.47 -24.80 -11.30
C PHE A 24 -8.15 -25.59 -11.26
N THR A 25 -7.35 -25.44 -10.20
CA THR A 25 -6.12 -26.19 -10.02
C THR A 25 -6.40 -27.69 -9.81
N ALA A 26 -7.45 -28.04 -9.07
CA ALA A 26 -7.88 -29.42 -8.86
C ALA A 26 -8.45 -30.04 -10.15
N MET A 27 -9.28 -29.30 -10.90
CA MET A 27 -9.77 -29.74 -12.21
C MET A 27 -8.61 -29.98 -13.19
N HIS A 28 -7.62 -29.09 -13.19
CA HIS A 28 -6.40 -29.24 -13.98
C HIS A 28 -5.61 -30.50 -13.59
N ALA A 29 -5.38 -30.71 -12.30
CA ALA A 29 -4.73 -31.91 -11.78
C ALA A 29 -5.44 -33.19 -12.22
N TYR A 30 -6.77 -33.24 -12.09
CA TYR A 30 -7.58 -34.39 -12.47
C TYR A 30 -7.51 -34.66 -13.98
N TRP A 31 -7.65 -33.63 -14.82
CA TRP A 31 -7.64 -33.77 -16.28
C TRP A 31 -6.29 -34.25 -16.83
N PHE A 32 -5.19 -33.60 -16.43
CA PHE A 32 -3.86 -33.91 -16.98
C PHE A 32 -3.19 -35.14 -16.37
N CYS A 33 -3.60 -35.56 -15.17
CA CYS A 33 -3.16 -36.82 -14.56
C CYS A 33 -4.21 -37.93 -14.63
N TYR A 34 -5.21 -37.80 -15.51
CA TYR A 34 -6.35 -38.71 -15.58
C TYR A 34 -5.97 -40.19 -15.75
N ALA A 35 -4.92 -40.49 -16.51
CA ALA A 35 -4.40 -41.85 -16.67
C ALA A 35 -4.03 -42.50 -15.32
N ALA A 36 -3.32 -41.78 -14.45
CA ALA A 36 -2.94 -42.28 -13.13
C ALA A 36 -4.14 -42.43 -12.17
N PHE A 37 -5.16 -41.58 -12.31
CA PHE A 37 -6.41 -41.73 -11.54
C PHE A 37 -7.23 -42.93 -12.02
N ARG A 38 -7.26 -43.18 -13.33
CA ARG A 38 -7.92 -44.34 -13.93
C ARG A 38 -7.26 -45.64 -13.50
N ASP A 39 -5.93 -45.69 -13.51
CA ASP A 39 -5.15 -46.87 -13.08
C ASP A 39 -5.43 -47.24 -11.61
N ARG A 40 -5.68 -46.22 -10.76
CA ARG A 40 -6.07 -46.41 -9.34
C ARG A 40 -7.57 -46.59 -9.09
N GLN A 41 -8.40 -46.63 -10.13
CA GLN A 41 -9.87 -46.66 -10.02
C GLN A 41 -10.45 -45.50 -9.18
N LEU A 42 -9.77 -44.35 -9.15
CA LEU A 42 -10.21 -43.13 -8.44
C LEU A 42 -11.04 -42.20 -9.33
N THR A 43 -11.47 -42.66 -10.50
CA THR A 43 -12.27 -41.88 -11.45
C THR A 43 -13.74 -41.89 -11.07
N LEU A 44 -14.37 -40.71 -11.06
CA LEU A 44 -15.80 -40.56 -10.82
C LEU A 44 -16.50 -40.17 -12.13
N ALA A 45 -17.43 -41.00 -12.60
CA ALA A 45 -18.13 -40.78 -13.88
C ALA A 45 -18.86 -39.42 -13.95
N VAL A 46 -19.36 -38.94 -12.80
CA VAL A 46 -20.00 -37.62 -12.69
C VAL A 46 -18.99 -36.50 -12.96
N VAL A 47 -17.78 -36.60 -12.40
CA VAL A 47 -16.72 -35.61 -12.57
C VAL A 47 -16.23 -35.61 -14.02
N ASP A 48 -16.07 -36.79 -14.63
CA ASP A 48 -15.70 -36.94 -16.04
C ASP A 48 -16.72 -36.24 -16.96
N THR A 49 -18.00 -36.47 -16.71
CA THR A 49 -19.09 -35.86 -17.49
C THR A 49 -19.11 -34.33 -17.35
N ILE A 50 -18.93 -33.81 -16.14
CA ILE A 50 -18.87 -32.36 -15.89
C ILE A 50 -17.69 -31.73 -16.61
N LEU A 51 -16.49 -32.31 -16.48
CA LEU A 51 -15.28 -31.80 -17.10
C LEU A 51 -15.36 -31.81 -18.63
N LEU A 52 -15.88 -32.88 -19.22
CA LEU A 52 -16.06 -32.98 -20.67
C LEU A 52 -17.05 -31.93 -21.20
N ASN A 53 -18.17 -31.72 -20.51
CA ASN A 53 -19.14 -30.68 -20.90
C ASN A 53 -18.58 -29.27 -20.72
N PHE A 54 -17.80 -29.05 -19.66
CA PHE A 54 -17.13 -27.79 -19.41
C PHE A 54 -16.08 -27.48 -20.48
N ASP A 55 -15.25 -28.46 -20.85
CA ASP A 55 -14.25 -28.31 -21.92
C ASP A 55 -14.90 -28.04 -23.28
N ARG A 56 -15.97 -28.77 -23.63
CA ARG A 56 -16.72 -28.51 -24.88
C ARG A 56 -17.24 -27.08 -25.00
N SER A 57 -17.55 -26.44 -23.88
CA SER A 57 -18.13 -25.09 -23.84
C SER A 57 -17.07 -23.99 -23.76
N THR A 58 -15.91 -24.27 -23.14
CA THR A 58 -14.91 -23.25 -22.80
C THR A 58 -13.56 -23.43 -23.50
N GLY A 59 -13.24 -24.64 -23.97
CA GLY A 59 -11.93 -25.00 -24.51
C GLY A 59 -10.78 -24.87 -23.49
N LEU A 60 -11.10 -24.80 -22.19
CA LEU A 60 -10.13 -24.44 -21.15
C LEU A 60 -9.01 -25.49 -21.04
N PHE A 61 -9.31 -26.77 -21.28
CA PHE A 61 -8.35 -27.86 -21.16
C PHE A 61 -7.59 -28.17 -22.45
N ALA A 62 -7.83 -27.40 -23.52
CA ALA A 62 -7.12 -27.55 -24.79
C ALA A 62 -5.60 -27.37 -24.64
N SER A 63 -5.15 -26.56 -23.67
CA SER A 63 -3.75 -26.49 -23.29
C SER A 63 -3.57 -26.45 -21.76
N PRO A 64 -2.52 -27.08 -21.21
CA PRO A 64 -2.20 -26.97 -19.79
C PRO A 64 -2.01 -25.52 -19.32
N LEU A 65 -1.54 -24.65 -20.22
CA LEU A 65 -1.27 -23.25 -19.92
C LEU A 65 -2.56 -22.45 -19.63
N TRP A 66 -3.63 -22.68 -20.41
CA TRP A 66 -4.89 -21.93 -20.25
C TRP A 66 -5.51 -22.14 -18.87
N THR A 67 -5.71 -23.39 -18.46
CA THR A 67 -6.18 -23.73 -17.10
C THR A 67 -5.33 -23.09 -15.99
N LYS A 68 -4.00 -23.09 -16.14
CA LYS A 68 -3.06 -22.53 -15.17
C LYS A 68 -3.13 -21.01 -15.10
N LEU A 69 -3.27 -20.35 -16.25
CA LEU A 69 -3.45 -18.89 -16.31
C LEU A 69 -4.74 -18.47 -15.60
N PHE A 70 -5.86 -19.15 -15.88
CA PHE A 70 -7.14 -18.88 -15.20
C PHE A 70 -7.02 -19.06 -13.68
N ALA A 71 -6.45 -20.18 -13.21
CA ALA A 71 -6.22 -20.40 -11.79
C ALA A 71 -5.37 -19.29 -11.16
N THR A 72 -4.31 -18.84 -11.86
CA THR A 72 -3.40 -17.79 -11.38
C THR A 72 -4.06 -16.41 -11.33
N VAL A 73 -4.96 -16.10 -12.27
CA VAL A 73 -5.74 -14.85 -12.26
C VAL A 73 -6.62 -14.78 -11.01
N PHE A 74 -7.42 -15.82 -10.76
CA PHE A 74 -8.26 -15.89 -9.56
C PHE A 74 -7.42 -15.89 -8.26
N LEU A 75 -6.28 -16.58 -8.27
CA LEU A 75 -5.34 -16.56 -7.15
C LEU A 75 -4.81 -15.15 -6.87
N SER A 76 -4.43 -14.41 -7.91
CA SER A 76 -3.92 -13.04 -7.80
C SER A 76 -5.00 -12.09 -7.26
N LEU A 77 -6.23 -12.19 -7.78
CA LEU A 77 -7.37 -11.43 -7.27
C LEU A 77 -7.65 -11.75 -5.78
N SER A 78 -7.53 -13.03 -5.40
CA SER A 78 -7.68 -13.48 -4.01
C SER A 78 -6.60 -12.99 -3.05
N CYS A 79 -5.52 -12.37 -3.54
CA CYS A 79 -4.45 -11.84 -2.70
C CYS A 79 -4.64 -10.34 -2.41
N LEU A 80 -5.24 -9.57 -3.33
CA LEU A 80 -5.28 -8.10 -3.31
C LEU A 80 -5.99 -7.49 -2.08
N GLY A 81 -7.11 -8.04 -1.63
CA GLY A 81 -7.83 -7.49 -0.47
C GLY A 81 -7.44 -8.08 0.90
N THR A 82 -6.45 -8.99 0.99
CA THR A 82 -6.19 -9.71 2.26
C THR A 82 -5.58 -8.73 3.26
N LYS A 83 -6.10 -8.72 4.49
CA LYS A 83 -5.48 -7.99 5.60
C LYS A 83 -4.37 -8.88 6.16
N GLY A 84 -3.14 -8.61 5.76
CA GLY A 84 -1.98 -9.33 6.27
C GLY A 84 -1.61 -8.86 7.67
N VAL A 85 -1.48 -9.81 8.61
CA VAL A 85 -0.91 -9.53 9.94
C VAL A 85 0.57 -9.14 9.75
N ARG A 86 0.97 -8.02 10.36
CA ARG A 86 2.36 -7.52 10.35
C ARG A 86 3.24 -8.44 11.20
N THR A 87 3.91 -9.41 10.59
CA THR A 87 4.81 -10.31 11.33
C THR A 87 6.18 -10.56 10.71
N GLU A 88 6.50 -10.09 9.50
CA GLU A 88 7.84 -10.28 8.93
C GLU A 88 8.37 -9.07 8.15
N ARG A 89 9.69 -8.84 8.23
CA ARG A 89 10.45 -7.93 7.34
C ARG A 89 10.50 -8.52 5.92
N ILE A 90 9.37 -8.46 5.22
CA ILE A 90 9.26 -8.91 3.83
C ILE A 90 9.88 -7.83 2.94
N THR A 91 10.82 -8.23 2.07
CA THR A 91 11.47 -7.33 1.10
C THR A 91 11.07 -7.70 -0.33
N TRP A 92 11.02 -6.72 -1.24
CA TRP A 92 10.70 -6.93 -2.66
C TRP A 92 11.54 -8.03 -3.34
N PRO A 93 12.87 -8.14 -3.11
CA PRO A 93 13.67 -9.22 -3.70
C PRO A 93 13.22 -10.62 -3.27
N ARG A 94 12.82 -10.78 -1.99
CA ARG A 94 12.34 -12.07 -1.48
C ARG A 94 11.00 -12.44 -2.11
N VAL A 95 10.09 -11.48 -2.27
CA VAL A 95 8.81 -11.68 -2.98
C VAL A 95 9.05 -12.09 -4.43
N GLY A 96 9.95 -11.39 -5.12
CA GLY A 96 10.34 -11.71 -6.50
C GLY A 96 10.93 -13.12 -6.65
N ALA A 97 11.81 -13.53 -5.73
CA ALA A 97 12.41 -14.86 -5.75
C ALA A 97 11.37 -15.97 -5.56
N VAL A 98 10.45 -15.82 -4.59
CA VAL A 98 9.37 -16.82 -4.37
C VAL A 98 8.35 -16.82 -5.50
N ALA A 99 8.03 -15.65 -6.08
CA ALA A 99 7.18 -15.56 -7.26
C ALA A 99 7.80 -16.26 -8.48
N ALA A 100 9.11 -16.06 -8.71
CA ALA A 100 9.85 -16.71 -9.79
C ALA A 100 9.88 -18.23 -9.60
N ALA A 101 10.23 -18.70 -8.40
CA ALA A 101 10.20 -20.13 -8.07
C ALA A 101 8.81 -20.74 -8.24
N GLY A 102 7.76 -20.07 -7.76
CA GLY A 102 6.37 -20.50 -7.93
C GLY A 102 5.95 -20.57 -9.40
N THR A 103 6.33 -19.58 -10.20
CA THR A 103 6.05 -19.55 -11.64
C THR A 103 6.74 -20.69 -12.38
N LEU A 104 8.02 -20.93 -12.08
CA LEU A 104 8.79 -22.03 -12.66
C LEU A 104 8.19 -23.40 -12.30
N LEU A 105 7.87 -23.63 -11.03
CA LEU A 105 7.27 -24.89 -10.58
C LEU A 105 5.85 -25.09 -11.14
N PHE A 106 5.04 -24.04 -11.24
CA PHE A 106 3.64 -24.16 -11.66
C PHE A 106 3.49 -24.26 -13.19
N PHE A 107 4.17 -23.41 -13.96
CA PHE A 107 4.00 -23.35 -15.42
C PHE A 107 4.96 -24.28 -16.16
N LEU A 108 6.20 -24.42 -15.70
CA LEU A 108 7.24 -25.16 -16.40
C LEU A 108 7.30 -26.65 -16.04
N ASN A 109 6.36 -27.21 -15.29
CA ASN A 109 6.37 -28.64 -14.93
C ASN A 109 5.83 -29.59 -16.02
N GLY A 110 5.45 -29.11 -17.20
CA GLY A 110 4.86 -29.95 -18.27
C GLY A 110 5.76 -31.08 -18.78
N TRP A 111 7.08 -30.94 -18.66
CA TRP A 111 8.04 -31.99 -19.02
C TRP A 111 7.96 -33.22 -18.10
N THR A 112 7.50 -33.05 -16.86
CA THR A 112 7.42 -34.16 -15.88
C THR A 112 6.44 -35.25 -16.30
N LEU A 113 5.41 -34.91 -17.07
CA LEU A 113 4.44 -35.87 -17.63
C LEU A 113 5.02 -36.71 -18.79
N ARG A 114 6.17 -36.31 -19.36
CA ARG A 114 6.80 -36.99 -20.51
C ARG A 114 7.98 -37.88 -20.12
N LEU A 115 8.27 -38.00 -18.82
CA LEU A 115 9.39 -38.81 -18.35
C LEU A 115 9.08 -40.31 -18.50
N PRO A 116 10.08 -41.13 -18.87
CA PRO A 116 9.91 -42.59 -19.02
C PRO A 116 10.06 -43.31 -17.67
N ILE A 117 9.36 -42.85 -16.62
CA ILE A 117 9.49 -43.36 -15.24
C ILE A 117 8.21 -44.01 -14.71
N GLY A 118 7.20 -44.20 -15.57
CA GLY A 118 5.90 -44.77 -15.23
C GLY A 118 4.81 -43.71 -14.97
N THR A 119 3.56 -44.04 -15.29
CA THR A 119 2.40 -43.12 -15.22
C THR A 119 2.21 -42.53 -13.83
N ASP A 120 2.35 -43.37 -12.80
CA ASP A 120 2.18 -42.98 -11.41
C ASP A 120 3.28 -42.05 -10.89
N ALA A 121 4.55 -42.32 -11.22
CA ALA A 121 5.67 -41.49 -10.81
C ALA A 121 5.63 -40.12 -11.51
N CYS A 122 5.30 -40.10 -12.81
CA CYS A 122 5.08 -38.87 -13.56
C CYS A 122 3.95 -38.02 -12.97
N ALA A 123 2.80 -38.64 -12.64
CA ALA A 123 1.68 -37.93 -12.03
C ALA A 123 2.04 -37.39 -10.63
N GLY A 124 2.72 -38.18 -9.80
CA GLY A 124 3.18 -37.72 -8.49
C GLY A 124 4.12 -36.52 -8.58
N LEU A 125 5.11 -36.56 -9.47
CA LEU A 125 6.04 -35.45 -9.70
C LEU A 125 5.31 -34.20 -10.25
N TYR A 126 4.36 -34.39 -11.16
CA TYR A 126 3.56 -33.30 -11.71
C TYR A 126 2.69 -32.63 -10.64
N LEU A 127 1.98 -33.42 -9.83
CA LEU A 127 1.08 -32.90 -8.78
C LEU A 127 1.84 -32.22 -7.65
N THR A 128 2.99 -32.77 -7.23
CA THR A 128 3.84 -32.15 -6.20
C THR A 128 4.40 -30.82 -6.66
N THR A 129 4.93 -30.74 -7.89
CA THR A 129 5.43 -29.47 -8.45
C THR A 129 4.30 -28.46 -8.67
N LEU A 130 3.12 -28.90 -9.10
CA LEU A 130 1.93 -28.06 -9.26
C LEU A 130 1.48 -27.48 -7.91
N ALA A 131 1.36 -28.31 -6.87
CA ALA A 131 0.94 -27.88 -5.54
C ALA A 131 1.97 -26.94 -4.90
N ALA A 132 3.27 -27.29 -4.97
CA ALA A 132 4.35 -26.43 -4.48
C ALA A 132 4.36 -25.07 -5.20
N GLY A 133 4.23 -25.07 -6.53
CA GLY A 133 4.13 -23.85 -7.33
C GLY A 133 2.94 -22.98 -6.93
N PHE A 134 1.75 -23.57 -6.78
CA PHE A 134 0.55 -22.86 -6.34
C PHE A 134 0.73 -22.20 -4.96
N VAL A 135 1.29 -22.94 -4.00
CA VAL A 135 1.54 -22.44 -2.64
C VAL A 135 2.58 -21.31 -2.64
N CYS A 136 3.65 -21.43 -3.43
CA CYS A 136 4.63 -20.35 -3.61
C CYS A 136 3.99 -19.09 -4.21
N LEU A 137 3.15 -19.24 -5.24
CA LEU A 137 2.43 -18.11 -5.84
C LEU A 137 1.46 -17.45 -4.85
N LEU A 138 0.74 -18.24 -4.05
CA LEU A 138 -0.14 -17.72 -3.00
C LEU A 138 0.65 -16.92 -1.95
N MET A 139 1.79 -17.46 -1.49
CA MET A 139 2.66 -16.76 -0.54
C MET A 139 3.18 -15.45 -1.14
N ALA A 140 3.74 -15.49 -2.35
CA ALA A 140 4.27 -14.31 -3.03
C ALA A 140 3.18 -13.24 -3.27
N GLY A 141 1.99 -13.64 -3.72
CA GLY A 141 0.85 -12.73 -3.90
C GLY A 141 0.40 -12.09 -2.59
N SER A 142 0.33 -12.87 -1.51
CA SER A 142 -0.03 -12.35 -0.18
C SER A 142 0.98 -11.34 0.35
N TRP A 143 2.27 -11.57 0.11
CA TRP A 143 3.36 -10.70 0.51
C TRP A 143 3.42 -9.43 -0.34
N ALA A 144 3.25 -9.56 -1.66
CA ALA A 144 3.16 -8.42 -2.57
C ALA A 144 2.00 -7.49 -2.21
N SER A 145 0.81 -8.04 -1.93
CA SER A 145 -0.37 -7.28 -1.50
C SER A 145 -0.12 -6.47 -0.23
N ARG A 146 0.57 -7.06 0.76
CA ARG A 146 0.96 -6.37 2.00
C ARG A 146 1.90 -5.19 1.72
N LEU A 147 2.90 -5.39 0.86
CA LEU A 147 3.91 -4.39 0.56
C LEU A 147 3.35 -3.22 -0.26
N LEU A 148 2.44 -3.53 -1.21
CA LEU A 148 1.66 -2.53 -1.94
C LEU A 148 0.80 -1.68 -1.01
N LYS A 149 0.05 -2.29 -0.09
CA LYS A 149 -0.81 -1.54 0.86
C LYS A 149 -0.02 -0.68 1.83
N ASN A 150 1.14 -1.13 2.31
CA ASN A 150 1.99 -0.33 3.17
C ASN A 150 2.54 0.91 2.44
N ASN A 151 2.95 0.79 1.18
CA ASN A 151 3.47 1.93 0.41
C ASN A 151 2.37 2.88 -0.09
N LEU A 152 1.14 2.41 -0.35
CA LEU A 152 0.02 3.27 -0.72
C LEU A 152 -0.61 4.00 0.49
N MET A 153 -0.44 3.46 1.70
CA MET A 153 -0.84 4.12 2.95
C MET A 153 0.33 4.84 3.63
N ASP A 154 1.20 5.50 2.85
CA ASP A 154 2.06 6.55 3.39
C ASP A 154 1.18 7.76 3.78
N ASP A 155 0.57 7.59 4.95
CA ASP A 155 -0.03 8.53 5.89
C ASP A 155 -1.06 9.53 5.36
N VAL A 156 -2.29 9.48 5.89
CA VAL A 156 -3.27 10.57 5.70
C VAL A 156 -2.76 11.85 6.39
N PHE A 157 -1.91 11.70 7.43
CA PHE A 157 -1.11 12.73 8.06
C PHE A 157 0.28 12.87 7.42
N ASN A 158 0.38 12.69 6.10
CA ASN A 158 1.60 13.02 5.39
C ASN A 158 1.90 14.51 5.60
N VAL A 159 3.14 14.86 5.97
CA VAL A 159 3.61 16.25 6.13
C VAL A 159 3.23 17.10 4.92
N GLU A 160 3.12 16.49 3.73
CA GLU A 160 2.62 17.12 2.52
C GLU A 160 1.13 17.50 2.58
N ASN A 161 0.26 16.61 3.10
CA ASN A 161 -1.17 16.86 3.21
C ASN A 161 -1.52 17.86 4.33
N GLU A 162 -0.67 17.93 5.38
CA GLU A 162 -0.76 18.97 6.41
C GLU A 162 0.01 20.25 6.05
N SER A 163 0.74 20.25 4.93
CA SER A 163 1.46 21.44 4.49
C SER A 163 0.56 22.38 3.70
N PHE A 164 0.59 23.66 4.09
CA PHE A 164 -0.08 24.74 3.37
C PHE A 164 0.91 25.84 3.02
N MET A 165 0.59 26.58 1.96
CA MET A 165 1.39 27.73 1.55
C MET A 165 1.30 28.81 2.64
N GLN A 166 2.45 29.15 3.23
CA GLN A 166 2.57 30.28 4.15
C GLN A 166 3.04 31.53 3.40
N GLU A 167 2.93 32.69 4.05
CA GLU A 167 3.35 33.96 3.48
C GLU A 167 4.87 34.00 3.26
N THR A 168 5.30 34.25 2.02
CA THR A 168 6.72 34.32 1.64
C THR A 168 7.23 35.75 1.51
N ARG A 169 6.32 36.73 1.42
CA ARG A 169 6.68 38.14 1.29
C ARG A 169 6.88 38.77 2.66
N LEU A 170 7.95 39.54 2.79
CA LEU A 170 8.20 40.36 3.97
C LEU A 170 7.35 41.64 3.88
N MET A 171 6.40 41.82 4.80
CA MET A 171 5.53 43.00 4.84
C MET A 171 5.97 43.94 5.96
N THR A 172 6.61 45.06 5.63
CA THR A 172 7.12 46.02 6.62
C THR A 172 6.27 47.27 6.70
N ASN A 173 5.95 47.71 7.91
CA ASN A 173 5.47 49.05 8.21
C ASN A 173 6.23 49.60 9.43
N GLU A 174 5.85 50.79 9.91
CA GLU A 174 6.45 51.44 11.08
C GLU A 174 6.44 50.53 12.33
N TYR A 175 5.31 49.87 12.58
CA TYR A 175 5.06 49.10 13.81
C TYR A 175 5.21 47.58 13.66
N SER A 176 5.46 47.07 12.46
CA SER A 176 5.37 45.65 12.16
C SER A 176 6.50 44.87 12.80
N VAL A 177 6.19 43.66 13.25
CA VAL A 177 7.19 42.69 13.70
C VAL A 177 7.17 41.52 12.73
N ASN A 178 8.31 41.25 12.10
CA ASN A 178 8.45 40.20 11.09
C ASN A 178 9.38 39.10 11.59
N LEU A 179 8.87 37.88 11.72
CA LEU A 179 9.64 36.74 12.20
C LEU A 179 10.00 35.82 11.03
N PRO A 180 11.30 35.50 10.82
CA PRO A 180 11.68 34.56 9.78
C PRO A 180 11.23 33.16 10.16
N THR A 181 10.62 32.43 9.22
CA THR A 181 10.18 31.05 9.40
C THR A 181 10.62 30.17 8.24
N ARG A 182 10.63 28.85 8.45
CA ARG A 182 10.75 27.85 7.39
C ARG A 182 9.54 26.94 7.48
N PHE A 183 8.92 26.69 6.33
CA PHE A 183 7.78 25.81 6.22
C PHE A 183 8.01 24.79 5.10
N TYR A 184 7.39 23.63 5.23
CA TYR A 184 7.44 22.60 4.20
C TYR A 184 6.23 22.81 3.28
N TYR A 185 6.42 22.74 1.96
CA TYR A 185 5.34 22.79 0.98
C TYR A 185 5.81 22.19 -0.36
N ARG A 186 4.99 21.36 -1.02
CA ARG A 186 5.33 20.73 -2.32
C ARG A 186 6.65 19.96 -2.27
N LYS A 187 6.83 19.16 -1.22
CA LYS A 187 8.01 18.35 -0.95
C LYS A 187 9.32 19.12 -0.81
N LYS A 188 9.27 20.44 -0.55
CA LYS A 188 10.45 21.31 -0.42
C LYS A 188 10.34 22.21 0.80
N TRP A 189 11.48 22.45 1.44
CA TRP A 189 11.61 23.49 2.46
C TRP A 189 11.61 24.87 1.80
N GLN A 190 10.66 25.70 2.20
CA GLN A 190 10.53 27.08 1.75
C GLN A 190 10.84 28.02 2.92
N SER A 191 11.44 29.16 2.61
CA SER A 191 11.59 30.25 3.58
C SER A 191 10.37 31.15 3.52
N GLY A 192 9.88 31.60 4.68
CA GLY A 192 8.71 32.44 4.79
C GLY A 192 8.84 33.47 5.91
N TRP A 193 7.79 34.27 6.07
CA TRP A 193 7.71 35.33 7.08
C TRP A 193 6.39 35.29 7.81
N ILE A 194 6.44 35.32 9.14
CA ILE A 194 5.28 35.62 9.97
C ILE A 194 5.25 37.13 10.16
N ASN A 195 4.32 37.79 9.48
CA ASN A 195 4.17 39.24 9.49
C ASN A 195 3.10 39.67 10.51
N VAL A 196 3.52 40.20 11.66
CA VAL A 196 2.62 40.83 12.63
C VAL A 196 2.52 42.31 12.29
N VAL A 197 1.52 42.68 11.48
CA VAL A 197 1.38 44.03 10.90
C VAL A 197 0.96 45.08 11.93
N ASN A 198 0.15 44.71 12.92
CA ASN A 198 -0.29 45.59 13.99
C ASN A 198 -0.14 44.88 15.35
N PRO A 199 0.98 45.10 16.07
CA PRO A 199 1.24 44.44 17.36
C PRO A 199 0.33 44.93 18.50
N PHE A 200 -0.31 46.10 18.36
CA PHE A 200 -1.07 46.75 19.43
C PHE A 200 -2.46 46.17 19.68
N ARG A 201 -2.98 45.35 18.77
CA ARG A 201 -4.29 44.67 18.91
C ARG A 201 -4.23 43.42 19.80
N ALA A 202 -3.42 43.47 20.85
CA ALA A 202 -3.01 42.37 21.69
C ALA A 202 -2.25 41.26 20.94
N THR A 203 -1.11 40.84 21.49
CA THR A 203 -0.35 39.68 20.99
C THR A 203 -0.29 38.64 22.10
N MET A 204 -0.85 37.46 21.84
CA MET A 204 -0.86 36.36 22.79
C MET A 204 0.07 35.25 22.29
N VAL A 205 0.92 34.72 23.19
CA VAL A 205 1.81 33.61 22.89
C VAL A 205 1.49 32.46 23.84
N LEU A 206 0.85 31.41 23.33
CA LEU A 206 0.38 30.26 24.11
C LEU A 206 1.27 29.04 23.90
N GLY A 207 1.44 28.25 24.95
CA GLY A 207 1.97 26.89 24.88
C GLY A 207 2.55 26.38 26.19
N THR A 208 2.98 25.13 26.22
CA THR A 208 3.51 24.44 27.41
C THR A 208 4.86 25.01 27.91
N PRO A 209 5.15 24.99 29.23
CA PRO A 209 6.47 25.39 29.75
C PRO A 209 7.60 24.61 29.05
N GLY A 210 8.72 25.29 28.75
CA GLY A 210 9.88 24.68 28.09
C GLY A 210 9.85 24.58 26.56
N SER A 211 8.74 24.92 25.88
CA SER A 211 8.65 24.77 24.41
C SER A 211 9.41 25.82 23.56
N GLY A 212 10.29 26.63 24.17
CA GLY A 212 11.12 27.61 23.45
C GLY A 212 10.45 28.92 23.00
N LYS A 213 9.21 29.20 23.41
CA LYS A 213 8.45 30.42 23.04
C LYS A 213 9.20 31.73 23.29
N SER A 214 9.87 31.84 24.43
CA SER A 214 10.62 33.06 24.79
C SER A 214 11.77 33.33 23.81
N TYR A 215 12.49 32.29 23.42
CA TYR A 215 13.60 32.41 22.46
C TYR A 215 13.11 32.66 21.04
N ALA A 216 12.13 31.89 20.57
CA ALA A 216 11.66 31.94 19.19
C ALA A 216 10.80 33.17 18.88
N ILE A 217 9.90 33.56 19.81
CA ILE A 217 8.92 34.62 19.59
C ILE A 217 9.30 35.87 20.39
N VAL A 218 9.30 35.82 21.72
CA VAL A 218 9.39 37.02 22.58
C VAL A 218 10.69 37.80 22.35
N ASN A 219 11.83 37.13 22.33
CA ASN A 219 13.12 37.78 22.10
C ASN A 219 13.20 38.45 20.72
N ASN A 220 12.70 37.81 19.68
CA ASN A 220 12.66 38.39 18.34
C ASN A 220 11.67 39.56 18.28
N TYR A 221 10.56 39.47 19.03
CA TYR A 221 9.55 40.50 19.14
C TYR A 221 10.08 41.77 19.81
N ILE A 222 10.99 41.65 20.78
CA ILE A 222 11.64 42.80 21.44
C ILE A 222 12.79 43.35 20.58
N LYS A 223 13.64 42.48 20.03
CA LYS A 223 14.84 42.90 19.28
C LYS A 223 14.51 43.61 17.97
N ARG A 224 13.41 43.26 17.29
CA ARG A 224 13.02 43.82 15.99
C ARG A 224 12.66 45.32 16.08
N PRO A 225 11.75 45.77 16.97
CA PRO A 225 11.44 47.18 17.16
C PRO A 225 12.64 48.03 17.60
N LEU A 226 13.51 47.49 18.45
CA LEU A 226 14.72 48.19 18.92
C LEU A 226 15.73 48.47 17.81
N ARG A 227 15.69 47.70 16.71
CA ARG A 227 16.53 47.92 15.53
C ARG A 227 15.94 48.90 14.51
N LYS A 228 14.67 49.31 14.68
CA LYS A 228 14.04 50.31 13.81
C LYS A 228 14.43 51.73 14.26
N PRO A 229 14.56 52.69 13.32
CA PRO A 229 14.97 54.06 13.64
C PRO A 229 14.00 54.76 14.60
N ILE A 230 14.54 55.58 15.48
CA ILE A 230 13.89 56.22 16.65
C ILE A 230 12.61 57.01 16.30
N SER A 231 12.49 57.54 15.08
CA SER A 231 11.29 58.25 14.61
C SER A 231 10.02 57.39 14.71
N SER A 232 10.14 56.08 14.50
CA SER A 232 9.04 55.12 14.61
C SER A 232 8.63 54.76 16.03
N GLN A 233 9.51 55.02 17.00
CA GLN A 233 9.26 54.76 18.42
C GLN A 233 8.62 55.96 19.11
N LEU A 234 8.91 57.19 18.66
CA LEU A 234 8.33 58.42 19.21
C LEU A 234 6.81 58.52 18.97
N ALA A 235 6.28 57.90 17.92
CA ALA A 235 4.84 57.82 17.67
C ALA A 235 4.08 56.97 18.72
N LEU A 236 4.78 56.05 19.41
CA LEU A 236 4.20 55.27 20.52
C LEU A 236 3.92 56.14 21.75
N SER A 237 4.74 57.17 21.99
CA SER A 237 4.60 58.04 23.15
C SER A 237 3.57 59.15 22.92
N SER A 238 3.45 59.67 21.70
CA SER A 238 2.58 60.82 21.41
C SER A 238 1.12 60.44 21.14
N THR A 239 0.84 59.19 20.77
CA THR A 239 -0.53 58.74 20.49
C THR A 239 -1.28 58.35 21.76
N GLU A 240 -0.61 57.78 22.78
CA GLU A 240 -1.25 57.47 24.07
C GLU A 240 -1.57 58.73 24.90
N LEU A 241 -0.79 59.80 24.76
CA LEU A 241 -1.03 61.07 25.46
C LEU A 241 -2.23 61.89 24.91
N ARG A 242 -2.85 61.46 23.80
CA ARG A 242 -4.04 62.14 23.23
C ARG A 242 -5.36 61.42 23.52
N SER A 243 -5.33 60.30 24.23
CA SER A 243 -6.52 59.50 24.57
C SER A 243 -6.73 59.30 26.08
N LEU A 244 -6.06 60.12 26.91
CA LEU A 244 -6.40 60.38 28.31
C LEU A 244 -6.80 61.85 28.43
#